data_AF-A0A969G3Z5-F1
#
_entry.id   AF-A0A969G3Z5-F1
#
_cell.length_a   1.000
_cell.length_b   1.000
_cell.length_c   1.000
_cell.angle_alpha   90.00
_cell.angle_beta   90.00
_cell.angle_gamma   90.00
#
_symmetry.space_group_name_H-M   'P 1'
#
loop_
_entity.id
_entity.type
_entity.pdbx_description
1 polymer ?
#
loop_
_entity_poly.entity_id
_entity_poly.type
_entity_poly.pdbx_seq_one_letter_code
_entity_poly.pdbx_strand_id
1 'polypeptide(L)'
;MFLVIPLGGCSTEETTAQTIEDTGDLRLTYETTDNENFEKIREVLETTQFFDELMEDLNNSLVFTEDIDVIFTTCDESNAYYDGESSTITMCYELVDDYVAIFADEVETEEDFANEVIDATSFTFFHELGHGLIAQYQLPITGNEEDAVDNFAAIVLLDLYEDDLGAISGMFQFEADAEEETEIEDLAFWDEHALSSQRYYNTACLIYGSDPKEFAYLVEEEYLPAERAELCEEEYAQKSDAWWALLDPYLK
;
A
#
# COMPACT_ATOMS: atom_id res chain seq x y z
N MET A 1 -4.11 -40.43 29.12
CA MET A 1 -5.09 -40.85 28.10
C MET A 1 -4.76 -40.06 26.86
N PHE A 2 -3.97 -40.63 25.95
CA PHE A 2 -3.59 -39.95 24.70
C PHE A 2 -4.72 -40.17 23.69
N LEU A 3 -5.30 -39.07 23.23
CA LEU A 3 -6.31 -39.07 22.17
C LEU A 3 -5.59 -39.34 20.86
N VAL A 4 -5.81 -40.52 20.27
CA VAL A 4 -5.34 -40.84 18.92
C VAL A 4 -6.38 -40.32 17.95
N ILE A 5 -6.05 -39.26 17.20
CA ILE A 5 -6.87 -38.78 16.09
C ILE A 5 -6.57 -39.68 14.89
N PRO A 6 -7.56 -40.34 14.28
CA PRO A 6 -7.33 -41.14 13.09
C PRO A 6 -7.08 -40.21 11.90
N LEU A 7 -5.93 -40.38 11.24
CA LEU A 7 -5.66 -39.78 9.93
C LEU A 7 -6.62 -40.43 8.92
N GLY A 8 -7.70 -39.72 8.57
CA GLY A 8 -8.57 -40.06 7.45
C GLY A 8 -7.78 -39.96 6.15
N GLY A 9 -7.90 -40.97 5.30
CA GLY A 9 -7.14 -41.06 4.04
C GLY A 9 -7.45 -39.92 3.09
N CYS A 10 -6.40 -39.41 2.43
CA CYS A 10 -6.52 -38.50 1.30
C CYS A 10 -7.35 -39.14 0.19
N SER A 11 -8.56 -38.62 0.01
CA SER A 11 -9.27 -38.69 -1.26
C SER A 11 -8.56 -37.73 -2.21
N THR A 12 -8.01 -38.24 -3.31
CA THR A 12 -7.58 -37.42 -4.45
C THR A 12 -8.82 -37.11 -5.28
N GLU A 13 -9.62 -36.15 -4.84
CA GLU A 13 -10.49 -35.43 -5.78
C GLU A 13 -9.60 -34.42 -6.50
N GLU A 14 -9.49 -34.53 -7.83
CA GLU A 14 -9.01 -33.43 -8.65
C GLU A 14 -9.99 -32.27 -8.43
N THR A 15 -9.60 -31.32 -7.59
CA THR A 15 -10.27 -30.02 -7.52
C THR A 15 -10.05 -29.36 -8.87
N THR A 16 -11.03 -29.45 -9.76
CA THR A 16 -11.13 -28.48 -10.85
C THR A 16 -11.17 -27.11 -10.18
N ALA A 17 -10.10 -26.33 -10.32
CA ALA A 17 -10.06 -24.95 -9.87
C ALA A 17 -11.31 -24.26 -10.44
N GLN A 18 -12.22 -23.88 -9.55
CA GLN A 18 -13.39 -23.13 -9.94
C GLN A 18 -12.88 -21.73 -10.28
N THR A 19 -12.97 -21.34 -11.55
CA THR A 19 -12.61 -19.99 -11.99
C THR A 19 -13.47 -19.00 -11.21
N ILE A 20 -12.82 -18.10 -10.48
CA ILE A 20 -13.50 -17.03 -9.74
C ILE A 20 -14.10 -16.10 -10.81
N GLU A 21 -15.39 -15.81 -10.68
CA GLU A 21 -16.10 -14.96 -11.63
C GLU A 21 -15.77 -13.50 -11.31
N ASP A 22 -15.37 -12.77 -12.34
CA ASP A 22 -15.12 -11.34 -12.29
C ASP A 22 -16.43 -10.59 -12.46
N THR A 23 -16.92 -10.01 -11.37
CA THR A 23 -18.24 -9.38 -11.29
C THR A 23 -18.20 -7.94 -10.79
N GLY A 24 -17.02 -7.38 -10.57
CA GLY A 24 -16.84 -5.98 -10.24
C GLY A 24 -15.58 -5.38 -10.83
N ASP A 25 -15.43 -4.09 -10.65
CA ASP A 25 -14.28 -3.30 -11.07
C ASP A 25 -13.91 -2.26 -9.99
N LEU A 26 -12.67 -1.79 -10.01
CA LEU A 26 -12.27 -0.53 -9.37
C LEU A 26 -12.87 0.64 -10.15
N ARG A 27 -13.57 1.54 -9.44
CA ARG A 27 -14.26 2.68 -10.05
C ARG A 27 -13.79 3.99 -9.44
N LEU A 28 -13.05 4.76 -10.23
CA LEU A 28 -12.47 6.02 -9.80
C LEU A 28 -13.46 7.18 -9.91
N THR A 29 -13.53 8.02 -8.88
CA THR A 29 -14.27 9.28 -8.87
C THR A 29 -13.47 10.36 -8.16
N TYR A 30 -13.40 11.55 -8.78
CA TYR A 30 -12.89 12.76 -8.15
C TYR A 30 -14.05 13.70 -7.82
N GLU A 31 -14.40 13.84 -6.55
CA GLU A 31 -15.49 14.73 -6.14
C GLU A 31 -15.06 16.20 -6.20
N THR A 32 -16.02 17.08 -6.53
CA THR A 32 -15.78 18.52 -6.55
C THR A 32 -15.61 19.08 -5.14
N THR A 33 -14.79 20.11 -4.99
CA THR A 33 -14.52 20.77 -3.71
C THR A 33 -14.67 22.29 -3.81
N ASP A 34 -15.05 22.92 -2.71
CA ASP A 34 -15.13 24.38 -2.59
C ASP A 34 -13.77 25.02 -2.19
N ASN A 35 -12.77 24.21 -1.85
CA ASN A 35 -11.43 24.66 -1.46
C ASN A 35 -10.55 24.85 -2.71
N GLU A 36 -10.01 26.08 -2.89
CA GLU A 36 -9.19 26.43 -4.06
C GLU A 36 -7.87 25.64 -4.16
N ASN A 37 -7.32 25.12 -3.06
CA ASN A 37 -6.13 24.27 -3.11
C ASN A 37 -6.48 22.83 -3.52
N PHE A 38 -7.50 22.25 -2.90
CA PHE A 38 -7.95 20.90 -3.22
C PHE A 38 -8.48 20.81 -4.65
N GLU A 39 -9.06 21.88 -5.18
CA GLU A 39 -9.45 21.94 -6.59
C GLU A 39 -8.24 21.86 -7.53
N LYS A 40 -7.08 22.43 -7.16
CA LYS A 40 -5.85 22.26 -7.96
C LYS A 40 -5.32 20.84 -7.88
N ILE A 41 -5.36 20.23 -6.69
CA ILE A 41 -4.98 18.82 -6.51
C ILE A 41 -5.87 17.94 -7.39
N ARG A 42 -7.20 18.14 -7.34
CA ARG A 42 -8.17 17.48 -8.20
C ARG A 42 -7.83 17.66 -9.68
N GLU A 43 -7.56 18.88 -10.13
CA GLU A 43 -7.18 19.16 -11.52
C GLU A 43 -5.89 18.43 -11.94
N VAL A 44 -4.89 18.34 -11.06
CA VAL A 44 -3.63 17.61 -11.32
C VAL A 44 -3.89 16.11 -11.42
N LEU A 45 -4.62 15.52 -10.48
CA LEU A 45 -4.97 14.09 -10.50
C LEU A 45 -5.76 13.72 -11.76
N GLU A 46 -6.76 14.53 -12.13
CA GLU A 46 -7.56 14.32 -13.36
C GLU A 46 -6.74 14.50 -14.65
N THR A 47 -5.81 15.47 -14.67
CA THR A 47 -5.05 15.80 -15.88
C THR A 47 -3.91 14.83 -16.14
N THR A 48 -3.27 14.33 -15.08
CA THR A 48 -2.18 13.35 -15.18
C THR A 48 -2.68 11.99 -15.65
N GLN A 49 -3.94 11.66 -15.39
CA GLN A 49 -4.57 10.37 -15.72
C GLN A 49 -3.88 9.16 -15.08
N PHE A 50 -2.96 9.39 -14.13
CA PHE A 50 -2.19 8.32 -13.50
C PHE A 50 -3.09 7.30 -12.81
N PHE A 51 -4.00 7.76 -11.94
CA PHE A 51 -4.92 6.87 -11.23
C PHE A 51 -5.96 6.24 -12.16
N ASP A 52 -6.35 6.92 -13.24
CA ASP A 52 -7.24 6.35 -14.26
C ASP A 52 -6.59 5.15 -14.98
N GLU A 53 -5.33 5.30 -15.40
CA GLU A 53 -4.54 4.23 -16.02
C GLU A 53 -4.25 3.10 -15.01
N LEU A 54 -3.91 3.46 -13.77
CA LEU A 54 -3.73 2.50 -12.67
C LEU A 54 -4.98 1.65 -12.43
N MET A 55 -6.17 2.25 -12.36
CA MET A 55 -7.42 1.49 -12.21
C MET A 55 -7.67 0.58 -13.42
N GLU A 56 -7.39 1.04 -14.65
CA GLU A 56 -7.50 0.21 -15.85
C GLU A 56 -6.56 -1.00 -15.79
N ASP A 57 -5.30 -0.81 -15.40
CA ASP A 57 -4.31 -1.87 -15.30
C ASP A 57 -4.67 -2.90 -14.22
N LEU A 58 -5.13 -2.44 -13.04
CA LEU A 58 -5.60 -3.32 -11.97
C LEU A 58 -6.85 -4.09 -12.38
N ASN A 59 -7.83 -3.42 -13.00
CA ASN A 59 -9.03 -4.09 -13.54
C ASN A 59 -8.70 -5.09 -14.65
N ASN A 60 -7.61 -4.90 -15.40
CA ASN A 60 -7.16 -5.86 -16.40
C ASN A 60 -6.35 -7.02 -15.81
N SER A 61 -5.78 -6.86 -14.61
CA SER A 61 -4.85 -7.80 -14.00
C SER A 61 -5.47 -8.64 -12.88
N LEU A 62 -6.50 -8.12 -12.19
CA LEU A 62 -7.15 -8.75 -11.04
C LEU A 62 -8.63 -9.00 -11.28
N VAL A 63 -9.13 -10.08 -10.71
CA VAL A 63 -10.55 -10.44 -10.67
C VAL A 63 -11.18 -9.82 -9.42
N PHE A 64 -12.17 -8.95 -9.59
CA PHE A 64 -12.92 -8.39 -8.46
C PHE A 64 -14.29 -9.09 -8.36
N THR A 65 -14.66 -9.54 -7.17
CA THR A 65 -15.96 -10.23 -6.94
C THR A 65 -17.10 -9.26 -6.66
N GLU A 66 -16.80 -7.98 -6.47
CA GLU A 66 -17.71 -6.85 -6.35
C GLU A 66 -16.95 -5.55 -6.64
N ASP A 67 -17.67 -4.49 -6.98
CA ASP A 67 -17.05 -3.19 -7.25
C ASP A 67 -16.39 -2.62 -6.00
N ILE A 68 -15.24 -1.96 -6.17
CA ILE A 68 -14.64 -1.13 -5.13
C ILE A 68 -14.62 0.30 -5.67
N ASP A 69 -15.34 1.21 -5.01
CA ASP A 69 -15.31 2.63 -5.36
C ASP A 69 -14.06 3.29 -4.80
N VAL A 70 -13.31 4.02 -5.62
CA VAL A 70 -12.14 4.80 -5.22
C VAL A 70 -12.50 6.27 -5.37
N ILE A 71 -12.63 6.97 -4.24
CA ILE A 71 -13.20 8.31 -4.21
C ILE A 71 -12.19 9.29 -3.62
N PHE A 72 -11.74 10.22 -4.46
CA PHE A 72 -11.01 11.40 -4.00
C PHE A 72 -12.00 12.50 -3.59
N THR A 73 -11.98 12.93 -2.33
CA THR A 73 -12.97 13.90 -1.80
C THR A 73 -12.42 14.74 -0.65
N THR A 74 -13.21 15.71 -0.17
CA THR A 74 -12.91 16.50 1.04
C THR A 74 -13.44 15.77 2.27
N CYS A 75 -12.60 15.53 3.28
CA CYS A 75 -12.96 14.72 4.44
C CYS A 75 -13.06 15.50 5.77
N ASP A 76 -12.67 16.77 5.81
CA ASP A 76 -12.49 17.58 7.03
C ASP A 76 -11.34 17.09 7.96
N GLU A 77 -10.60 16.06 7.54
CA GLU A 77 -9.41 15.52 8.19
C GLU A 77 -8.45 14.94 7.14
N SER A 78 -7.15 14.93 7.45
CA SER A 78 -6.13 14.28 6.63
C SER A 78 -6.17 12.78 6.87
N ASN A 79 -6.69 12.03 5.89
CA ASN A 79 -6.93 10.60 6.04
C ASN A 79 -7.04 9.88 4.69
N ALA A 80 -6.93 8.56 4.74
CA ALA A 80 -7.42 7.65 3.71
C ALA A 80 -7.93 6.39 4.42
N TYR A 81 -8.96 5.76 3.88
CA TYR A 81 -9.51 4.55 4.49
C TYR A 81 -10.34 3.72 3.52
N TYR A 82 -10.30 2.41 3.70
CA TYR A 82 -11.26 1.46 3.15
C TYR A 82 -12.44 1.23 4.09
N ASP A 83 -13.66 1.48 3.62
CA ASP A 83 -14.90 1.12 4.29
C ASP A 83 -15.46 -0.20 3.74
N GLY A 84 -15.36 -1.27 4.54
CA GLY A 84 -15.86 -2.60 4.19
C GLY A 84 -17.39 -2.75 4.17
N GLU A 85 -18.18 -1.81 4.71
CA GLU A 85 -19.65 -1.85 4.58
C GLU A 85 -20.09 -1.38 3.19
N SER A 86 -19.42 -0.35 2.66
CA SER A 86 -19.73 0.25 1.37
C SER A 86 -18.80 -0.20 0.23
N SER A 87 -17.73 -0.94 0.53
CA SER A 87 -16.66 -1.29 -0.41
C SER A 87 -16.10 -0.05 -1.11
N THR A 88 -15.69 0.93 -0.31
CA THR A 88 -15.21 2.22 -0.80
C THR A 88 -13.85 2.55 -0.20
N ILE A 89 -12.87 2.87 -1.05
CA ILE A 89 -11.62 3.52 -0.68
C ILE A 89 -11.84 5.03 -0.78
N THR A 90 -11.72 5.73 0.34
CA THR A 90 -11.77 7.20 0.39
C THR A 90 -10.37 7.75 0.49
N MET A 91 -9.99 8.62 -0.45
CA MET A 91 -8.72 9.35 -0.48
C MET A 91 -9.00 10.82 -0.22
N CYS A 92 -8.61 11.35 0.94
CA CYS A 92 -8.93 12.72 1.29
C CYS A 92 -7.96 13.70 0.61
N TYR A 93 -8.49 14.77 0.02
CA TYR A 93 -7.65 15.81 -0.58
C TYR A 93 -6.73 16.48 0.44
N GLU A 94 -7.15 16.51 1.71
CA GLU A 94 -6.34 16.92 2.84
C GLU A 94 -5.03 16.14 2.93
N LEU A 95 -5.09 14.81 2.78
CA LEU A 95 -3.91 13.94 2.85
C LEU A 95 -2.96 14.19 1.67
N VAL A 96 -3.51 14.37 0.47
CA VAL A 96 -2.70 14.71 -0.71
C VAL A 96 -2.07 16.11 -0.56
N ASP A 97 -2.75 17.06 0.09
CA ASP A 97 -2.20 18.39 0.41
C ASP A 97 -1.07 18.31 1.45
N ASP A 98 -1.14 17.37 2.39
CA ASP A 98 -0.04 17.11 3.32
C ASP A 98 1.19 16.52 2.60
N TYR A 99 1.01 15.61 1.64
CA TYR A 99 2.12 15.12 0.79
C TYR A 99 2.75 16.26 -0.02
N VAL A 100 1.92 17.15 -0.58
CA VAL A 100 2.39 18.39 -1.23
C VAL A 100 3.27 19.20 -0.29
N ALA A 101 2.94 19.30 1.00
CA ALA A 101 3.75 20.04 1.97
C ALA A 101 5.06 19.32 2.33
N ILE A 102 5.02 18.00 2.47
CA ILE A 102 6.16 17.15 2.84
C ILE A 102 7.22 17.17 1.74
N PHE A 103 6.82 17.02 0.47
CA PHE A 103 7.75 16.94 -0.66
C PHE A 103 8.08 18.29 -1.31
N ALA A 104 7.54 19.41 -0.78
CA ALA A 104 7.72 20.75 -1.37
C ALA A 104 9.17 21.23 -1.44
N ASP A 105 10.00 20.82 -0.49
CA ASP A 105 11.39 21.27 -0.36
C ASP A 105 12.41 20.28 -0.97
N GLU A 106 11.97 19.12 -1.43
CA GLU A 106 12.82 17.99 -1.86
C GLU A 106 13.04 17.91 -3.39
N VAL A 107 12.41 18.79 -4.17
CA VAL A 107 12.37 18.67 -5.63
C VAL A 107 12.80 19.94 -6.38
N GLU A 108 13.47 19.75 -7.53
CA GLU A 108 13.99 20.86 -8.34
C GLU A 108 13.00 21.36 -9.40
N THR A 109 12.04 20.52 -9.83
CA THR A 109 11.08 20.83 -10.89
C THR A 109 9.62 20.56 -10.49
N GLU A 110 8.68 21.23 -11.17
CA GLU A 110 7.24 21.02 -10.96
C GLU A 110 6.78 19.60 -11.39
N GLU A 111 7.53 18.95 -12.28
CA GLU A 111 7.26 17.58 -12.72
C GLU A 111 7.71 16.57 -11.66
N ASP A 112 8.92 16.71 -11.13
CA ASP A 112 9.42 15.85 -10.04
C ASP A 112 8.54 16.00 -8.79
N PHE A 113 8.08 17.21 -8.49
CA PHE A 113 7.13 17.46 -7.41
C PHE A 113 5.81 16.71 -7.57
N ALA A 114 5.24 16.76 -8.77
CA ALA A 114 3.98 16.09 -9.05
C ALA A 114 4.13 14.56 -8.95
N ASN A 115 5.28 14.02 -9.36
CA ASN A 115 5.57 12.59 -9.25
C ASN A 115 5.66 12.15 -7.79
N GLU A 116 6.42 12.84 -6.92
CA GLU A 116 6.52 12.47 -5.49
C GLU A 116 5.16 12.46 -4.78
N VAL A 117 4.30 13.44 -5.09
CA VAL A 117 2.93 13.49 -4.54
C VAL A 117 2.10 12.30 -5.04
N ILE A 118 2.20 11.97 -6.34
CA ILE A 118 1.51 10.81 -6.92
C ILE A 118 2.05 9.51 -6.31
N ASP A 119 3.36 9.40 -6.12
CA ASP A 119 4.06 8.24 -5.58
C ASP A 119 3.64 7.96 -4.13
N ALA A 120 3.65 8.99 -3.27
CA ALA A 120 3.12 8.90 -1.91
C ALA A 120 1.62 8.57 -1.88
N THR A 121 0.83 9.19 -2.76
CA THR A 121 -0.61 8.89 -2.89
C THR A 121 -0.83 7.45 -3.35
N SER A 122 0.04 6.91 -4.20
CA SER A 122 -0.02 5.54 -4.71
C SER A 122 0.28 4.53 -3.62
N PHE A 123 1.28 4.80 -2.77
CA PHE A 123 1.54 3.96 -1.59
C PHE A 123 0.30 3.84 -0.70
N THR A 124 -0.32 4.97 -0.35
CA THR A 124 -1.53 4.99 0.47
C THR A 124 -2.70 4.31 -0.23
N PHE A 125 -2.89 4.55 -1.53
CA PHE A 125 -3.91 3.86 -2.30
C PHE A 125 -3.74 2.33 -2.24
N PHE A 126 -2.52 1.82 -2.43
CA PHE A 126 -2.27 0.39 -2.36
C PHE A 126 -2.43 -0.16 -0.95
N HIS A 127 -2.12 0.60 0.08
CA HIS A 127 -2.40 0.24 1.47
C HIS A 127 -3.92 0.01 1.66
N GLU A 128 -4.76 0.97 1.24
CA GLU A 128 -6.22 0.84 1.34
C GLU A 128 -6.79 -0.26 0.43
N LEU A 129 -6.22 -0.43 -0.76
CA LEU A 129 -6.57 -1.54 -1.64
C LEU A 129 -6.25 -2.87 -0.97
N GLY A 130 -5.14 -2.97 -0.23
CA GLY A 130 -4.78 -4.14 0.56
C GLY A 130 -5.90 -4.56 1.52
N HIS A 131 -6.47 -3.61 2.26
CA HIS A 131 -7.65 -3.88 3.10
C HIS A 131 -8.84 -4.38 2.29
N GLY A 132 -9.12 -3.73 1.16
CA GLY A 132 -10.18 -4.13 0.24
C GLY A 132 -10.03 -5.58 -0.26
N LEU A 133 -8.82 -5.95 -0.71
CA LEU A 133 -8.53 -7.29 -1.20
C LEU A 133 -8.60 -8.33 -0.07
N ILE A 134 -8.09 -8.02 1.13
CA ILE A 134 -8.21 -8.90 2.30
C ILE A 134 -9.68 -9.17 2.61
N ALA A 135 -10.51 -8.13 2.66
CA ALA A 135 -11.93 -8.24 2.97
C ALA A 135 -12.69 -9.03 1.90
N GLN A 136 -12.52 -8.65 0.63
CA GLN A 136 -13.25 -9.22 -0.51
C GLN A 136 -12.89 -10.69 -0.74
N TYR A 137 -11.60 -11.03 -0.67
CA TYR A 137 -11.11 -12.40 -0.91
C TYR A 137 -11.07 -13.26 0.36
N GLN A 138 -11.33 -12.66 1.53
CA GLN A 138 -11.22 -13.30 2.84
C GLN A 138 -9.81 -13.87 3.08
N LEU A 139 -8.78 -13.08 2.74
CA LEU A 139 -7.39 -13.50 2.88
C LEU A 139 -7.05 -13.71 4.36
N PRO A 140 -6.31 -14.79 4.71
CA PRO A 140 -5.95 -15.05 6.08
C PRO A 140 -4.81 -14.14 6.55
N ILE A 141 -5.05 -13.40 7.63
CA ILE A 141 -4.03 -12.63 8.34
C ILE A 141 -3.74 -13.26 9.70
N THR A 142 -2.47 -13.52 10.00
CA THR A 142 -2.02 -14.12 11.28
C THR A 142 -1.25 -13.16 12.18
N GLY A 143 -1.01 -11.93 11.71
CA GLY A 143 -0.31 -10.85 12.41
C GLY A 143 -1.18 -9.61 12.53
N ASN A 144 -0.54 -8.43 12.55
CA ASN A 144 -1.23 -7.17 12.35
C ASN A 144 -1.64 -7.02 10.87
N GLU A 145 -2.85 -6.54 10.62
CA GLU A 145 -3.35 -6.29 9.26
C GLU A 145 -2.65 -5.08 8.64
N GLU A 146 -2.47 -4.00 9.41
CA GLU A 146 -1.75 -2.78 9.02
C GLU A 146 -0.34 -3.09 8.49
N ASP A 147 0.43 -3.87 9.25
CA ASP A 147 1.76 -4.30 8.81
C ASP A 147 1.68 -5.12 7.51
N ALA A 148 0.62 -5.92 7.34
CA ALA A 148 0.47 -6.74 6.15
C ALA A 148 0.16 -5.88 4.92
N VAL A 149 -0.72 -4.89 5.04
CA VAL A 149 -1.10 -3.99 3.93
C VAL A 149 -0.02 -2.95 3.62
N ASP A 150 0.81 -2.53 4.59
CA ASP A 150 2.04 -1.79 4.33
C ASP A 150 3.02 -2.60 3.48
N ASN A 151 3.20 -3.89 3.84
CA ASN A 151 4.05 -4.76 3.02
C ASN A 151 3.45 -4.92 1.62
N PHE A 152 2.13 -5.06 1.49
CA PHE A 152 1.45 -5.17 0.20
C PHE A 152 1.72 -3.94 -0.67
N ALA A 153 1.53 -2.74 -0.13
CA ALA A 153 1.76 -1.49 -0.83
C ALA A 153 3.21 -1.41 -1.36
N ALA A 154 4.18 -1.66 -0.48
CA ALA A 154 5.59 -1.67 -0.87
C ALA A 154 5.89 -2.74 -1.94
N ILE A 155 5.41 -3.97 -1.77
CA ILE A 155 5.68 -5.08 -2.70
C ILE A 155 5.07 -4.83 -4.07
N VAL A 156 3.84 -4.35 -4.15
CA VAL A 156 3.20 -4.07 -5.44
C VAL A 156 3.97 -3.00 -6.20
N LEU A 157 4.37 -1.93 -5.51
CA LEU A 157 5.14 -0.85 -6.10
C LEU A 157 6.52 -1.34 -6.58
N LEU A 158 7.21 -2.16 -5.80
CA LEU A 158 8.53 -2.72 -6.18
C LEU A 158 8.46 -3.78 -7.28
N ASP A 159 7.40 -4.58 -7.34
CA ASP A 159 7.34 -5.76 -8.23
C ASP A 159 6.70 -5.45 -9.58
N LEU A 160 5.76 -4.49 -9.62
CA LEU A 160 4.96 -4.21 -10.81
C LEU A 160 5.30 -2.89 -11.51
N TYR A 161 5.93 -1.93 -10.82
CA TYR A 161 6.26 -0.62 -11.38
C TYR A 161 7.78 -0.52 -11.61
N GLU A 162 8.18 0.09 -12.73
CA GLU A 162 9.60 0.20 -13.11
C GLU A 162 10.33 1.31 -12.35
N ASP A 163 9.60 2.28 -11.81
CA ASP A 163 10.08 3.29 -10.89
C ASP A 163 9.71 2.91 -9.46
N ASP A 164 10.68 2.36 -8.72
CA ASP A 164 10.54 2.00 -7.29
C ASP A 164 10.29 3.22 -6.36
N LEU A 165 9.96 4.39 -6.94
CA LEU A 165 9.77 5.67 -6.28
C LEU A 165 8.56 5.65 -5.35
N GLY A 166 7.43 5.04 -5.74
CA GLY A 166 6.26 4.89 -4.87
C GLY A 166 6.58 4.30 -3.49
N ALA A 167 7.38 3.24 -3.45
CA ALA A 167 7.78 2.60 -2.18
C ALA A 167 8.70 3.52 -1.35
N ILE A 168 9.61 4.23 -2.03
CA ILE A 168 10.54 5.19 -1.40
C ILE A 168 9.79 6.41 -0.85
N SER A 169 8.83 6.98 -1.59
CA SER A 169 8.01 8.11 -1.12
C SER A 169 7.16 7.69 0.07
N GLY A 170 6.59 6.47 0.07
CA GLY A 170 5.93 5.90 1.25
C GLY A 170 6.86 5.72 2.45
N MET A 171 8.11 5.29 2.23
CA MET A 171 9.13 5.24 3.27
C MET A 171 9.39 6.64 3.85
N PHE A 172 9.64 7.65 3.02
CA PHE A 172 9.90 9.02 3.49
C PHE A 172 8.69 9.69 4.14
N GLN A 173 7.47 9.34 3.71
CA GLN A 173 6.26 9.76 4.40
C GLN A 173 6.27 9.30 5.86
N PHE A 174 6.59 8.03 6.12
CA PHE A 174 6.70 7.52 7.49
C PHE A 174 7.84 8.16 8.30
N GLU A 175 8.89 8.67 7.63
CA GLU A 175 9.90 9.48 8.30
C GLU A 175 9.31 10.79 8.78
N ALA A 176 8.61 11.52 7.90
CA ALA A 176 7.95 12.78 8.23
C ALA A 176 6.95 12.62 9.38
N ASP A 177 6.11 11.58 9.35
CA ASP A 177 5.17 11.28 10.43
C ASP A 177 5.91 10.95 11.75
N ALA A 178 7.04 10.25 11.67
CA ALA A 178 7.86 9.94 12.85
C ALA A 178 8.50 11.19 13.47
N GLU A 179 8.72 12.26 12.70
CA GLU A 179 9.18 13.55 13.23
C GLU A 179 8.12 14.28 14.06
N GLU A 180 6.84 13.94 13.90
CA GLU A 180 5.75 14.44 14.75
C GLU A 180 5.59 13.61 16.03
N GLU A 181 5.96 12.33 16.00
CA GLU A 181 5.94 11.35 17.10
C GLU A 181 7.08 11.53 18.13
N THR A 182 7.26 12.75 18.65
CA THR A 182 8.49 13.11 19.42
C THR A 182 8.51 12.76 20.91
N GLU A 183 7.35 12.69 21.57
CA GLU A 183 7.26 12.50 23.03
C GLU A 183 6.55 11.18 23.37
N ILE A 184 7.17 10.36 24.21
CA ILE A 184 6.68 9.01 24.56
C ILE A 184 5.26 9.06 25.15
N GLU A 185 4.93 10.12 25.89
CA GLU A 185 3.62 10.30 26.50
C GLU A 185 2.49 10.51 25.48
N ASP A 186 2.81 10.98 24.28
CA ASP A 186 1.86 11.28 23.21
C ASP A 186 1.75 10.13 22.19
N LEU A 187 2.62 9.12 22.27
CA LEU A 187 2.58 7.95 21.40
C LEU A 187 1.38 7.04 21.70
N ALA A 188 0.57 6.80 20.68
CA ALA A 188 -0.56 5.90 20.72
C ALA A 188 -0.12 4.44 20.56
N PHE A 189 0.58 3.86 21.54
CA PHE A 189 1.03 2.46 21.49
C PHE A 189 -0.10 1.40 21.39
N TRP A 190 -1.36 1.82 21.50
CA TRP A 190 -2.55 0.98 21.33
C TRP A 190 -3.22 1.16 19.98
N ASP A 191 -2.69 2.04 19.12
CA ASP A 191 -3.14 2.22 17.76
C ASP A 191 -2.96 0.92 16.96
N GLU A 192 -3.74 0.77 15.91
CA GLU A 192 -3.61 -0.36 15.00
C GLU A 192 -2.38 -0.23 14.10
N HIS A 193 -2.03 1.00 13.75
CA HIS A 193 -0.80 1.29 13.04
C HIS A 193 0.41 1.13 13.97
N ALA A 194 1.46 0.52 13.45
CA ALA A 194 2.76 0.58 14.11
C ALA A 194 3.26 2.03 14.19
N LEU A 195 4.19 2.30 15.11
CA LEU A 195 4.84 3.63 15.18
C LEU A 195 5.43 3.98 13.82
N SER A 196 5.35 5.24 13.42
CA SER A 196 5.80 5.68 12.08
C SER A 196 7.27 5.32 11.84
N SER A 197 8.12 5.44 12.87
CA SER A 197 9.51 4.97 12.81
C SER A 197 9.68 3.46 12.56
N GLN A 198 8.76 2.61 13.03
CA GLN A 198 8.78 1.18 12.74
C GLN A 198 8.33 0.90 11.31
N ARG A 199 7.28 1.60 10.84
CA ARG A 199 6.80 1.52 9.45
C ARG A 199 7.91 1.92 8.48
N TYR A 200 8.59 3.05 8.75
CA TYR A 200 9.78 3.49 8.03
C TYR A 200 10.83 2.37 7.85
N TYR A 201 11.33 1.80 8.95
CA TYR A 201 12.38 0.77 8.87
C TYR A 201 11.91 -0.55 8.27
N ASN A 202 10.62 -0.87 8.38
CA ASN A 202 10.05 -2.05 7.74
C ASN A 202 9.98 -1.87 6.23
N THR A 203 9.51 -0.70 5.76
CA THR A 203 9.46 -0.35 4.33
C THR A 203 10.86 -0.23 3.74
N ALA A 204 11.79 0.47 4.42
CA ALA A 204 13.19 0.57 4.01
C ALA A 204 13.86 -0.80 3.84
N CYS A 205 13.50 -1.75 4.72
CA CYS A 205 13.99 -3.12 4.61
C CYS A 205 13.40 -3.87 3.41
N LEU A 206 12.12 -3.68 3.08
CA LEU A 206 11.53 -4.26 1.88
C LEU A 206 12.18 -3.72 0.61
N ILE A 207 12.36 -2.40 0.53
CA ILE A 207 13.03 -1.74 -0.60
C ILE A 207 14.46 -2.27 -0.74
N TYR A 208 15.25 -2.27 0.33
CA TYR A 208 16.60 -2.83 0.27
C TYR A 208 16.62 -4.32 -0.12
N GLY A 209 15.64 -5.09 0.36
CA GLY A 209 15.53 -6.52 0.12
C GLY A 209 15.14 -6.91 -1.31
N SER A 210 14.45 -6.03 -2.05
CA SER A 210 14.02 -6.30 -3.42
C SER A 210 15.20 -6.30 -4.40
N ASP A 211 16.06 -5.28 -4.34
CA ASP A 211 17.33 -5.25 -5.04
C ASP A 211 18.43 -4.56 -4.21
N PRO A 212 19.21 -5.31 -3.41
CA PRO A 212 20.29 -4.76 -2.59
C PRO A 212 21.41 -4.07 -3.37
N LYS A 213 21.51 -4.30 -4.69
CA LYS A 213 22.52 -3.63 -5.52
C LYS A 213 22.02 -2.25 -5.93
N GLU A 214 20.76 -2.13 -6.30
CA GLU A 214 20.15 -0.85 -6.65
C GLU A 214 20.04 0.03 -5.40
N PHE A 215 19.53 -0.53 -4.30
CA PHE A 215 19.27 0.19 -3.06
C PHE A 215 20.42 0.16 -2.06
N ALA A 216 21.65 -0.10 -2.52
CA ALA A 216 22.83 -0.13 -1.65
C ALA A 216 23.01 1.17 -0.84
N TYR A 217 22.58 2.31 -1.42
CA TYR A 217 22.67 3.63 -0.79
C TYR A 217 21.88 3.71 0.53
N LEU A 218 20.79 2.94 0.71
CA LEU A 218 20.03 2.95 1.96
C LEU A 218 20.93 2.58 3.16
N VAL A 219 21.89 1.66 2.96
CA VAL A 219 22.85 1.30 4.01
C VAL A 219 24.06 2.23 4.01
N GLU A 220 24.55 2.66 2.84
CA GLU A 220 25.74 3.51 2.72
C GLU A 220 25.53 4.92 3.27
N GLU A 221 24.31 5.46 3.17
CA GLU A 221 23.91 6.78 3.64
C GLU A 221 23.19 6.75 5.00
N GLU A 222 23.17 5.58 5.66
CA GLU A 222 22.64 5.36 7.01
C GLU A 222 21.11 5.49 7.16
N TYR A 223 20.33 5.50 6.07
CA TYR A 223 18.86 5.38 6.10
C TYR A 223 18.39 4.03 6.68
N LEU A 224 19.14 2.95 6.42
CA LEU A 224 18.88 1.60 6.94
C LEU A 224 20.10 1.09 7.71
N PRO A 225 19.97 0.78 9.01
CA PRO A 225 21.06 0.21 9.79
C PRO A 225 21.58 -1.09 9.16
N ALA A 226 22.90 -1.22 9.00
CA ALA A 226 23.50 -2.40 8.38
C ALA A 226 23.09 -3.72 9.06
N GLU A 227 22.88 -3.72 10.38
CA GLU A 227 22.37 -4.90 11.12
C GLU A 227 20.94 -5.28 10.71
N ARG A 228 20.07 -4.29 10.44
CA ARG A 228 18.69 -4.53 9.97
C ARG A 228 18.71 -5.09 8.55
N ALA A 229 19.60 -4.58 7.70
CA ALA A 229 19.75 -4.97 6.30
C ALA A 229 20.12 -6.46 6.11
N GLU A 230 20.78 -7.10 7.08
CA GLU A 230 21.24 -8.50 6.98
C GLU A 230 20.11 -9.51 6.71
N LEU A 231 18.87 -9.18 7.10
CA LEU A 231 17.70 -10.06 6.95
C LEU A 231 16.74 -9.62 5.84
N CYS A 232 17.00 -8.49 5.19
CA CYS A 232 16.02 -7.82 4.34
C CYS A 232 15.74 -8.57 3.03
N GLU A 233 16.75 -9.15 2.37
CA GLU A 233 16.54 -10.01 1.19
C GLU A 233 15.61 -11.20 1.49
N GLU A 234 15.80 -11.86 2.64
CA GLU A 234 14.96 -13.00 3.05
C GLU A 234 13.55 -12.54 3.42
N GLU A 235 13.44 -11.39 4.10
CA GLU A 235 12.17 -10.83 4.53
C GLU A 235 11.31 -10.37 3.34
N TYR A 236 11.89 -9.64 2.39
CA TYR A 236 11.21 -9.25 1.16
C TYR A 236 10.75 -10.49 0.39
N ALA A 237 11.63 -11.47 0.14
CA ALA A 237 11.26 -12.69 -0.57
C ALA A 237 10.13 -13.45 0.12
N GLN A 238 10.18 -13.58 1.45
CA GLN A 238 9.12 -14.24 2.22
C GLN A 238 7.77 -13.53 2.10
N LYS A 239 7.76 -12.19 2.21
CA LYS A 239 6.53 -11.39 2.19
C LYS A 239 5.95 -11.28 0.77
N SER A 240 6.79 -11.09 -0.25
CA SER A 240 6.40 -11.08 -1.66
C SER A 240 5.84 -12.45 -2.07
N ASP A 241 6.53 -13.55 -1.77
CA ASP A 241 6.03 -14.91 -2.03
C ASP A 241 4.67 -15.16 -1.35
N ALA A 242 4.48 -14.65 -0.14
CA ALA A 242 3.21 -14.80 0.59
C ALA A 242 2.08 -14.03 -0.08
N TRP A 243 2.28 -12.75 -0.42
CA TRP A 243 1.27 -11.92 -1.09
C TRP A 243 0.91 -12.47 -2.47
N TRP A 244 1.88 -12.80 -3.30
CA TRP A 244 1.60 -13.37 -4.62
C TRP A 244 0.94 -14.74 -4.55
N ALA A 245 1.28 -15.58 -3.56
CA ALA A 245 0.57 -16.84 -3.37
C ALA A 245 -0.89 -16.65 -2.93
N LEU A 246 -1.19 -15.59 -2.17
CA LEU A 246 -2.56 -15.24 -1.79
C LEU A 246 -3.36 -14.68 -2.97
N LEU A 247 -2.72 -13.93 -3.85
CA LEU A 247 -3.35 -13.28 -5.01
C LEU A 247 -3.44 -14.17 -6.25
N ASP A 248 -2.59 -15.20 -6.39
CA ASP A 248 -2.54 -16.12 -7.55
C ASP A 248 -3.92 -16.61 -8.04
N PRO A 249 -4.89 -16.98 -7.17
CA PRO A 249 -6.21 -17.40 -7.63
C PRO A 249 -7.06 -16.29 -8.29
N TYR A 250 -6.70 -15.03 -8.06
CA TYR A 250 -7.45 -13.83 -8.44
C TYR A 250 -6.78 -13.05 -9.58
N LEU A 251 -5.60 -13.48 -10.05
CA LEU A 251 -4.92 -12.88 -11.21
C LEU A 251 -5.58 -13.34 -12.54
N LYS A 252 -5.57 -12.46 -13.55
CA LYS A 252 -6.15 -12.68 -14.89
C LYS A 252 -5.17 -13.26 -15.92
#